data_AF-I7M4E2-F1
#
_entry.id   AF-I7M4E2-F1
#
_cell.length_a   1.000
_cell.length_b   1.000
_cell.length_c   1.000
_cell.angle_alpha   90.00
_cell.angle_beta   90.00
_cell.angle_gamma   90.00
#
_symmetry.space_group_name_H-M   'P 1'
#
loop_
_entity.id
_entity.type
_entity.pdbx_description
1 polymer ?
#
loop_
_entity_poly.entity_id
_entity_poly.type
_entity_poly.pdbx_seq_one_letter_code
_entity_poly.pdbx_strand_id
1 'polypeptide(L)'
;MKLNFIAILFLAQSIFFVLADANATSVSCFTDNACNDVSCGRAGTKDNWKSTGTDAKCVVADCSNLNQGNQVSNNACASCYTNSNPPNIYSNNAGTACVTSNCLYLTFNRKMTTQDCVICVGIGSEVNPDNSTCTASTLTLKSSKLSYYSQLLLVSIIVIMFTI
;
A
#
# COMPACT_ATOMS: atom_id res chain seq x y z
N MET A 1 45.21 20.14 -14.66
CA MET A 1 44.39 20.42 -13.46
C MET A 1 42.90 20.57 -13.79
N LYS A 2 42.26 19.57 -14.43
CA LYS A 2 40.81 19.59 -14.78
C LYS A 2 40.01 18.44 -14.15
N LEU A 3 40.68 17.49 -13.50
CA LEU A 3 40.07 16.27 -12.97
C LEU A 3 39.42 16.44 -11.59
N ASN A 4 39.80 17.47 -10.83
CA ASN A 4 39.30 17.67 -9.45
C ASN A 4 37.92 18.36 -9.39
N PHE A 5 37.43 18.96 -10.47
CA PHE A 5 36.14 19.67 -10.48
C PHE A 5 34.94 18.74 -10.71
N ILE A 6 35.13 17.60 -11.38
CA ILE A 6 34.04 16.65 -11.68
C ILE A 6 33.67 15.81 -10.44
N ALA A 7 34.66 15.48 -9.59
CA ALA A 7 34.43 14.73 -8.36
C ALA A 7 33.63 15.52 -7.31
N ILE A 8 33.78 16.85 -7.27
CA ILE A 8 33.04 17.74 -6.36
C ILE A 8 31.57 17.87 -6.80
N LEU A 9 31.28 17.79 -8.11
CA LEU A 9 29.91 17.83 -8.63
C LEU A 9 29.11 16.55 -8.29
N PHE A 10 29.77 15.39 -8.22
CA PHE A 10 29.12 14.13 -7.84
C PHE A 10 28.85 14.01 -6.34
N LEU A 11 29.72 14.57 -5.48
CA LEU A 11 29.49 14.60 -4.03
C LEU A 11 28.38 15.57 -3.60
N ALA A 12 28.09 16.59 -4.42
CA ALA A 12 27.03 17.56 -4.13
C ALA A 12 25.61 17.03 -4.42
N GLN A 13 25.46 15.95 -5.20
CA GLN A 13 24.14 15.35 -5.51
C GLN A 13 23.67 14.29 -4.51
N SER A 14 24.52 13.85 -3.58
CA SER A 14 24.17 12.83 -2.58
C SER A 14 23.53 13.38 -1.30
N ILE A 15 23.25 14.68 -1.22
CA ILE A 15 22.63 15.30 -0.05
C ILE A 15 21.24 15.77 -0.45
N PHE A 16 20.22 15.37 0.34
CA PHE A 16 18.80 15.70 0.23
C PHE A 16 17.90 14.71 -0.53
N PHE A 17 17.91 13.44 -0.12
CA PHE A 17 16.64 12.73 0.10
C PHE A 17 16.36 12.70 1.60
N VAL A 18 16.06 13.86 2.17
CA VAL A 18 15.22 13.89 3.37
C VAL A 18 13.84 13.58 2.84
N LEU A 19 13.47 12.29 2.80
CA LEU A 19 12.08 11.89 2.74
C LEU A 19 11.46 12.46 4.02
N ALA A 20 10.95 13.68 3.92
CA ALA A 20 10.04 14.19 4.92
C ALA A 20 8.85 13.22 4.89
N ASP A 21 8.71 12.42 5.94
CA ASP A 21 7.53 11.61 6.18
C ASP A 21 6.32 12.52 6.06
N ALA A 22 5.65 12.41 4.92
CA ALA A 22 4.59 13.31 4.53
C ALA A 22 3.44 13.13 5.51
N ASN A 23 3.25 14.14 6.37
CA ASN A 23 2.00 14.48 7.04
C ASN A 23 1.35 13.36 7.86
N ALA A 24 2.12 12.70 8.73
CA ALA A 24 1.52 11.84 9.74
C ALA A 24 0.54 12.67 10.61
N THR A 25 -0.73 12.32 10.54
CA THR A 25 -1.81 12.92 11.32
C THR A 25 -1.94 12.18 12.65
N SER A 26 -2.15 12.92 13.73
CA SER A 26 -2.33 12.34 15.06
C SER A 26 -3.67 11.63 15.20
N VAL A 27 -3.67 10.42 15.75
CA VAL A 27 -4.87 9.63 16.05
C VAL A 27 -4.99 9.41 17.56
N SER A 28 -6.25 9.35 18.04
CA SER A 28 -6.58 9.14 19.45
C SER A 28 -6.72 7.64 19.75
N CYS A 29 -5.60 6.96 19.97
CA CYS A 29 -5.56 5.53 20.32
C CYS A 29 -4.56 5.21 21.43
N PHE A 30 -4.12 6.23 22.18
CA PHE A 30 -3.22 6.05 23.32
C PHE A 30 -3.96 5.38 24.47
N THR A 31 -3.56 4.16 24.83
CA THR A 31 -4.09 3.43 25.99
C THR A 31 -2.93 2.86 26.78
N ASP A 32 -3.11 2.69 28.10
CA ASP A 32 -2.08 2.12 28.99
C ASP A 32 -0.71 2.79 28.88
N ASN A 33 -0.71 4.11 28.64
CA ASN A 33 0.47 4.94 28.41
C ASN A 33 1.35 4.52 27.22
N ALA A 34 0.77 3.85 26.21
CA ALA A 34 1.50 3.39 25.04
C ALA A 34 0.80 3.73 23.72
N CYS A 35 1.63 3.98 22.71
CA CYS A 35 1.25 3.92 21.30
C CYS A 35 1.86 2.64 20.75
N ASN A 36 1.04 1.61 20.55
CA ASN A 36 1.49 0.31 20.08
C ASN A 36 0.43 -0.36 19.21
N ASP A 37 0.79 -1.46 18.57
CA ASP A 37 -0.12 -2.23 17.70
C ASP A 37 -1.37 -2.78 18.43
N VAL A 38 -1.30 -2.99 19.75
CA VAL A 38 -2.42 -3.50 20.56
C VAL A 38 -3.45 -2.39 20.79
N SER A 39 -3.00 -1.18 21.12
CA SER A 39 -3.84 -0.02 21.40
C SER A 39 -4.36 0.65 20.13
N CYS A 40 -3.51 0.77 19.12
CA CYS A 40 -3.78 1.54 17.91
C CYS A 40 -4.10 0.68 16.68
N GLY A 41 -3.98 -0.65 16.79
CA GLY A 41 -4.07 -1.57 15.66
C GLY A 41 -2.77 -1.60 14.85
N ARG A 42 -2.64 -2.59 13.96
CA ARG A 42 -1.40 -2.84 13.21
C ARG A 42 -1.00 -1.65 12.32
N ALA A 43 0.29 -1.29 12.35
CA ALA A 43 0.88 -0.26 11.49
C ALA A 43 2.01 -0.80 10.59
N GLY A 44 1.86 -2.03 10.06
CA GLY A 44 2.83 -2.67 9.15
C GLY A 44 3.39 -3.99 9.69
N THR A 45 4.64 -4.32 9.31
CA THR A 45 5.35 -5.56 9.73
C THR A 45 5.70 -5.58 11.21
N LYS A 46 5.88 -4.40 11.81
CA LYS A 46 6.28 -4.20 13.20
C LYS A 46 5.46 -3.06 13.80
N ASP A 47 5.50 -2.99 15.11
CA ASP A 47 5.00 -1.83 15.82
C ASP A 47 5.75 -0.58 15.35
N ASN A 48 5.00 0.30 14.72
CA ASN A 48 5.49 1.51 14.05
C ASN A 48 4.81 2.75 14.62
N TRP A 49 4.29 2.65 15.84
CA TRP A 49 3.61 3.74 16.51
C TRP A 49 4.58 4.58 17.35
N LYS A 50 4.30 5.88 17.41
CA LYS A 50 5.04 6.84 18.21
C LYS A 50 4.08 7.80 18.92
N SER A 51 4.37 8.12 20.17
CA SER A 51 3.64 9.16 20.90
C SER A 51 4.05 10.56 20.44
N THR A 52 3.09 11.47 20.30
CA THR A 52 3.35 12.89 20.02
C THR A 52 3.82 13.67 21.25
N GLY A 53 3.76 13.07 22.44
CA GLY A 53 4.27 13.64 23.70
C GLY A 53 3.35 14.65 24.38
N THR A 54 2.62 15.49 23.64
CA THR A 54 1.86 16.62 24.22
C THR A 54 0.39 16.33 24.53
N ASP A 55 -0.26 15.39 23.84
CA ASP A 55 -1.72 15.22 23.91
C ASP A 55 -2.19 13.77 24.16
N ALA A 56 -1.29 12.85 24.58
CA ALA A 56 -1.62 11.42 24.61
C ALA A 56 -2.21 10.97 23.24
N LYS A 57 -1.58 11.40 22.15
CA LYS A 57 -1.94 10.99 20.79
C LYS A 57 -0.82 10.16 20.19
N CYS A 58 -1.19 9.34 19.22
CA CYS A 58 -0.28 8.47 18.51
C CYS A 58 -0.18 8.87 17.04
N VAL A 59 0.99 8.67 16.46
CA VAL A 59 1.25 8.80 15.03
C VAL A 59 1.99 7.57 14.56
N VAL A 60 1.79 7.17 13.31
CA VAL A 60 2.66 6.21 12.66
C VAL A 60 4.00 6.90 12.37
N ALA A 61 5.10 6.28 12.80
CA ALA A 61 6.44 6.86 12.71
C ALA A 61 6.99 6.89 11.28
N ASP A 62 6.64 5.88 10.47
CA ASP A 62 7.08 5.76 9.07
C ASP A 62 5.94 5.20 8.20
N CYS A 63 5.31 6.06 7.41
CA CYS A 63 4.17 5.70 6.58
C CYS A 63 4.53 4.81 5.38
N SER A 64 5.82 4.70 5.03
CA SER A 64 6.27 3.85 3.92
C SER A 64 6.12 2.35 4.20
N ASN A 65 5.94 1.96 5.48
CA ASN A 65 5.76 0.57 5.89
C ASN A 65 4.32 0.04 5.78
N LEU A 66 3.33 0.89 5.49
CA LEU A 66 1.92 0.48 5.43
C LEU A 66 1.53 -0.25 4.14
N ASN A 67 2.15 0.07 3.00
CA ASN A 67 1.75 -0.45 1.69
C ASN A 67 2.54 -1.69 1.23
N GLN A 68 3.16 -2.43 2.15
CA GLN A 68 4.04 -3.57 1.83
C GLN A 68 3.34 -4.94 2.03
N GLY A 69 2.02 -5.00 1.89
CA GLY A 69 1.23 -6.23 2.07
C GLY A 69 1.08 -6.68 3.53
N ASN A 70 1.44 -5.82 4.46
CA ASN A 70 1.34 -6.08 5.90
C ASN A 70 -0.03 -5.73 6.44
N GLN A 71 -0.35 -6.25 7.62
CA GLN A 71 -1.57 -5.86 8.33
C GLN A 71 -1.53 -4.36 8.69
N VAL A 72 -2.57 -3.62 8.31
CA VAL A 72 -2.76 -2.20 8.57
C VAL A 72 -4.17 -1.93 9.10
N SER A 73 -4.26 -1.10 10.14
CA SER A 73 -5.51 -0.69 10.76
C SER A 73 -6.05 0.62 10.15
N ASN A 74 -7.34 0.91 10.37
CA ASN A 74 -7.91 2.21 10.01
C ASN A 74 -7.18 3.37 10.69
N ASN A 75 -6.74 3.20 11.94
CA ASN A 75 -5.98 4.24 12.63
C ASN A 75 -4.62 4.47 11.95
N ALA A 76 -3.95 3.40 11.50
CA ALA A 76 -2.69 3.51 10.80
C ALA A 76 -2.86 4.26 9.47
N CYS A 77 -3.90 3.91 8.70
CA CYS A 77 -4.24 4.60 7.45
C CYS A 77 -4.64 6.06 7.66
N ALA A 78 -5.45 6.34 8.68
CA ALA A 78 -5.83 7.70 9.05
C ALA A 78 -4.61 8.53 9.51
N SER A 79 -3.67 7.91 10.21
CA SER A 79 -2.43 8.57 10.60
C SER A 79 -1.57 8.87 9.38
N CYS A 80 -1.44 7.94 8.44
CA CYS A 80 -0.64 8.12 7.23
C CYS A 80 -1.42 8.66 6.03
N TYR A 81 -2.34 9.58 6.32
CA TYR A 81 -3.13 10.29 5.33
C TYR A 81 -2.31 10.63 4.08
N THR A 82 -2.63 10.00 2.95
CA THR A 82 -2.05 10.43 1.67
C THR A 82 -2.81 11.68 1.21
N ASN A 83 -2.12 12.65 0.60
CA ASN A 83 -2.74 13.82 -0.04
C ASN A 83 -3.60 13.48 -1.28
N SER A 84 -4.18 12.28 -1.33
CA SER A 84 -5.15 11.88 -2.34
C SER A 84 -6.50 12.50 -2.05
N ASN A 85 -7.29 12.75 -3.10
CA ASN A 85 -8.65 13.25 -2.99
C ASN A 85 -9.60 12.30 -3.74
N PRO A 86 -10.41 11.49 -3.03
CA PRO A 86 -10.53 11.39 -1.58
C PRO A 86 -9.31 10.74 -0.90
N PRO A 87 -9.14 10.93 0.43
CA PRO A 87 -7.97 10.45 1.15
C PRO A 87 -8.05 8.97 1.51
N ASN A 88 -6.91 8.27 1.50
CA ASN A 88 -6.80 6.85 1.82
C ASN A 88 -6.73 6.61 3.34
N ILE A 89 -7.82 6.86 4.06
CA ILE A 89 -7.84 6.80 5.54
C ILE A 89 -8.40 5.49 6.11
N TYR A 90 -8.88 4.58 5.28
CA TYR A 90 -9.46 3.31 5.71
C TYR A 90 -8.57 2.15 5.31
N SER A 91 -8.57 1.08 6.09
CA SER A 91 -7.97 -0.19 5.69
C SER A 91 -8.96 -1.00 4.85
N ASN A 92 -8.45 -1.73 3.86
CA ASN A 92 -9.25 -2.65 3.06
C ASN A 92 -9.67 -3.90 3.88
N ASN A 93 -10.48 -4.79 3.30
CA ASN A 93 -10.99 -5.95 4.04
C ASN A 93 -9.90 -6.97 4.40
N ALA A 94 -8.84 -7.05 3.60
CA ALA A 94 -7.69 -7.92 3.87
C ALA A 94 -6.75 -7.35 4.95
N GLY A 95 -6.94 -6.07 5.31
CA GLY A 95 -6.03 -5.36 6.19
C GLY A 95 -4.68 -5.09 5.55
N THR A 96 -4.53 -5.10 4.21
CA THR A 96 -3.21 -5.06 3.55
C THR A 96 -2.86 -3.75 2.87
N ALA A 97 -3.83 -2.84 2.74
CA ALA A 97 -3.67 -1.57 2.06
C ALA A 97 -4.64 -0.51 2.61
N CYS A 98 -4.21 0.75 2.51
CA CYS A 98 -5.06 1.89 2.80
C CYS A 98 -5.84 2.32 1.55
N VAL A 99 -7.13 2.63 1.74
CA VAL A 99 -8.12 2.88 0.70
C VAL A 99 -9.03 4.05 1.07
N THR A 100 -9.67 4.63 0.06
CA THR A 100 -10.57 5.78 0.21
C THR A 100 -11.96 5.41 0.76
N SER A 101 -12.42 4.18 0.54
CA SER A 101 -13.75 3.71 0.92
C SER A 101 -13.74 3.03 2.29
N ASN A 102 -14.72 3.33 3.14
CA ASN A 102 -14.93 2.61 4.40
C ASN A 102 -15.63 1.27 4.15
N CYS A 103 -14.84 0.24 3.87
CA CYS A 103 -15.32 -1.09 3.49
C CYS A 103 -16.26 -1.73 4.53
N LEU A 104 -15.98 -1.53 5.82
CA LEU A 104 -16.81 -2.06 6.90
C LEU A 104 -18.18 -1.39 6.96
N TYR A 105 -18.22 -0.05 6.83
CA TYR A 105 -19.48 0.70 6.78
C TYR A 105 -20.33 0.28 5.59
N LEU A 106 -19.71 0.15 4.41
CA LEU A 106 -20.41 -0.26 3.18
C LEU A 106 -21.00 -1.67 3.30
N THR A 107 -20.24 -2.59 3.88
CA THR A 107 -20.67 -3.97 4.19
C THR A 107 -21.88 -3.95 5.12
N PHE A 108 -21.78 -3.26 6.27
CA PHE A 108 -22.84 -3.22 7.28
C PHE A 108 -24.14 -2.60 6.76
N ASN A 109 -24.04 -1.57 5.92
CA ASN A 109 -25.20 -0.84 5.39
C ASN A 109 -25.73 -1.40 4.08
N ARG A 110 -25.16 -2.49 3.55
CA ARG A 110 -25.54 -3.10 2.26
C ARG A 110 -25.47 -2.10 1.10
N LYS A 111 -24.37 -1.35 1.06
CA LYS A 111 -24.12 -0.28 0.07
C LYS A 111 -22.86 -0.55 -0.77
N MET A 112 -22.33 -1.76 -0.78
CA MET A 112 -21.21 -2.10 -1.67
C MET A 112 -21.62 -1.91 -3.13
N THR A 113 -20.72 -1.33 -3.92
CA THR A 113 -20.77 -1.35 -5.38
C THR A 113 -19.64 -2.21 -5.93
N THR A 114 -19.66 -2.53 -7.23
CA THR A 114 -18.52 -3.20 -7.89
C THR A 114 -17.22 -2.41 -7.72
N GLN A 115 -17.28 -1.08 -7.79
CA GLN A 115 -16.12 -0.22 -7.57
C GLN A 115 -15.59 -0.34 -6.15
N ASP A 116 -16.47 -0.37 -5.15
CA ASP A 116 -16.08 -0.59 -3.76
C ASP A 116 -15.46 -1.98 -3.56
N CYS A 117 -15.98 -3.01 -4.22
CA CYS A 117 -15.38 -4.35 -4.16
C CYS A 117 -13.96 -4.39 -4.73
N VAL A 118 -13.70 -3.66 -5.82
CA VAL A 118 -12.34 -3.52 -6.36
C VAL A 118 -11.40 -2.84 -5.36
N ILE A 119 -11.89 -1.82 -4.66
CA ILE A 119 -11.12 -1.08 -3.64
C ILE A 119 -10.89 -1.96 -2.40
N CYS A 120 -11.94 -2.61 -1.90
CA CYS A 120 -11.95 -3.29 -0.60
C CYS A 120 -11.40 -4.71 -0.63
N VAL A 121 -11.50 -5.42 -1.76
CA VAL A 121 -11.06 -6.81 -1.91
C VAL A 121 -9.99 -6.96 -2.97
N GLY A 122 -10.10 -6.26 -4.09
CA GLY A 122 -9.09 -6.24 -5.15
C GLY A 122 -9.68 -6.35 -6.55
N ILE A 123 -8.83 -6.16 -7.56
CA ILE A 123 -9.21 -6.13 -8.98
C ILE A 123 -9.99 -7.38 -9.38
N GLY A 124 -11.08 -7.16 -10.14
CA GLY A 124 -11.97 -8.20 -10.63
C GLY A 124 -13.01 -8.67 -9.62
N SER A 125 -12.99 -8.19 -8.38
CA SER A 125 -14.03 -8.54 -7.40
C SER A 125 -15.37 -7.94 -7.81
N GLU A 126 -16.44 -8.71 -7.60
CA GLU A 126 -17.82 -8.32 -7.91
C GLU A 126 -18.65 -8.24 -6.63
N VAL A 127 -19.64 -7.34 -6.62
CA VAL A 127 -20.58 -7.23 -5.50
C VAL A 127 -21.61 -8.36 -5.56
N ASN A 128 -21.89 -8.98 -4.41
CA ASN A 128 -22.94 -9.99 -4.32
C ASN A 128 -24.34 -9.35 -4.36
N PRO A 129 -25.40 -10.10 -4.72
CA PRO A 129 -26.77 -9.57 -4.80
C PRO A 129 -27.31 -8.95 -3.51
N ASP A 130 -26.69 -9.23 -2.36
CA ASP A 130 -27.04 -8.67 -1.06
C ASP A 130 -26.47 -7.26 -0.81
N ASN A 131 -25.65 -6.76 -1.73
CA ASN A 131 -24.88 -5.50 -1.66
C ASN A 131 -24.04 -5.36 -0.39
N SER A 132 -23.74 -6.47 0.30
CA SER A 132 -23.04 -6.48 1.60
C SER A 132 -21.68 -7.15 1.50
N THR A 133 -21.54 -8.13 0.60
CA THR A 133 -20.30 -8.88 0.42
C THR A 133 -19.78 -8.77 -1.01
N CYS A 134 -18.49 -9.07 -1.17
CA CYS A 134 -17.84 -9.13 -2.48
C CYS A 134 -17.39 -10.57 -2.73
N THR A 135 -17.59 -11.04 -3.95
CA THR A 135 -16.95 -12.27 -4.43
C THR A 135 -15.63 -11.89 -5.08
N ALA A 136 -14.53 -12.39 -4.51
CA ALA A 136 -13.21 -12.21 -5.10
C ALA A 136 -13.22 -12.89 -6.48
N SER A 137 -12.79 -12.18 -7.52
CA SER A 137 -12.50 -12.84 -8.78
C SER A 137 -11.39 -13.85 -8.52
N THR A 138 -11.67 -15.12 -8.77
CA THR A 138 -10.62 -16.02 -9.24
C THR A 138 -10.27 -15.55 -10.64
N LEU A 139 -9.54 -14.44 -10.75
CA LEU A 139 -8.67 -14.18 -11.87
C LEU A 139 -7.60 -15.25 -11.80
N THR A 140 -7.99 -16.48 -12.17
CA THR A 140 -7.08 -17.43 -12.76
C THR A 140 -6.58 -16.68 -13.97
N LEU A 141 -5.45 -15.98 -13.82
CA LEU A 141 -4.64 -15.52 -14.92
C LEU A 141 -4.43 -16.77 -15.77
N LYS A 142 -5.31 -17.00 -16.75
CA LYS A 142 -5.05 -17.93 -17.83
C LYS A 142 -3.83 -17.34 -18.50
N SER A 143 -2.66 -17.77 -18.04
CA SER A 143 -1.33 -17.45 -18.55
C SER A 143 -1.13 -18.06 -19.94
N SER A 144 -2.17 -18.04 -20.78
CA SER A 144 -2.15 -18.60 -22.12
C SER A 144 -1.40 -17.67 -23.09
N LYS A 145 -1.29 -16.37 -22.80
CA LYS A 145 -0.54 -15.44 -23.65
C LYS A 145 0.93 -15.25 -23.24
N LEU A 146 1.28 -15.41 -21.96
CA LEU A 146 2.67 -15.25 -21.51
C LEU A 146 3.57 -16.43 -21.92
N SER A 147 2.99 -17.63 -22.03
CA SER A 147 3.71 -18.81 -22.55
C SER A 147 4.13 -18.66 -24.02
N TYR A 148 3.27 -18.05 -24.85
CA TYR A 148 3.49 -17.94 -26.30
C TYR A 148 4.71 -17.08 -26.67
N TYR A 149 4.92 -15.97 -25.95
CA TYR A 149 6.09 -15.10 -26.20
C TYR A 149 7.42 -15.76 -25.82
N SER A 150 7.44 -16.60 -24.77
CA SER A 150 8.66 -17.34 -24.40
C SER A 150 9.04 -18.39 -25.45
N GLN A 151 8.06 -19.05 -26.07
CA GLN A 151 8.31 -20.05 -27.10
C GLN A 151 8.77 -19.43 -28.42
N LEU A 152 8.19 -18.29 -28.82
CA LEU A 152 8.64 -17.54 -30.01
C LEU A 152 10.09 -17.05 -29.88
N LEU A 153 10.50 -16.59 -28.70
CA LEU A 153 11.88 -16.15 -28.46
C LEU A 153 12.85 -17.33 -28.59
N LEU A 154 12.49 -18.49 -28.04
CA LEU A 154 13.30 -19.71 -28.08
C LEU A 154 13.46 -20.24 -29.52
N VAL A 155 12.40 -20.21 -30.32
CA VAL A 155 12.46 -20.56 -31.75
C VAL A 155 13.36 -19.59 -32.52
N SER A 156 13.30 -18.29 -32.24
CA SER A 156 14.15 -17.30 -32.92
C SER A 156 15.65 -17.52 -32.64
N ILE A 157 16.02 -17.89 -31.41
CA ILE A 157 17.41 -18.19 -31.04
C ILE A 157 17.90 -19.46 -31.76
N ILE A 158 17.07 -20.50 -31.83
CA ILE A 158 17.40 -21.73 -32.55
C ILE A 158 17.67 -21.45 -34.03
N VAL A 159 16.81 -20.69 -34.70
CA VAL A 159 17.01 -20.34 -36.12
C VAL A 159 18.31 -19.59 -36.34
N ILE A 160 18.67 -18.65 -35.46
CA ILE A 160 19.94 -17.90 -35.52
C ILE A 160 21.14 -18.83 -35.35
N MET A 161 21.10 -19.80 -34.43
CA MET A 161 22.21 -20.75 -34.23
C MET A 161 22.44 -21.70 -35.41
N PHE A 162 21.41 -22.00 -36.21
CA PHE A 162 21.54 -22.87 -37.39
C PHE A 162 21.88 -22.11 -38.68
N THR A 163 21.83 -20.78 -38.68
CA THR A 163 22.14 -19.95 -39.87
C THR A 163 23.53 -19.30 -39.85
N ILE A 164 24.27 -19.40 -38.75
CA ILE A 164 25.67 -18.96 -38.60
C ILE A 164 26.57 -20.19 -38.65
#